data_AF-A0A8H5AK78-F1
#
_entry.id   AF-A0A8H5AK78-F1
#
_cell.length_a   1.000
_cell.length_b   1.000
_cell.length_c   1.000
_cell.angle_alpha   90.00
_cell.angle_beta   90.00
_cell.angle_gamma   90.00
#
_symmetry.space_group_name_H-M   'P 1'
#
loop_
_entity.id
_entity.type
_entity.pdbx_description
1 polymer ?
#
loop_
_entity_poly.entity_id
_entity_poly.type
_entity_poly.pdbx_seq_one_letter_code
_entity_poly.pdbx_strand_id
1 'polypeptide(L)'
;AIGYFKKQGFTKEITLDKKVWMGYIKDYEGGTIMQCSMLPRIRYLEMGRMLLKQKECVQAKIRAYSKSHNIHAPPKEWKNGITEINPLDIPAIRASGWSPDMDELARQPRHGPNYNQLLHLLNDLQNHNSAWPFLVPVNRDDVADYYDVIKEPMDLSTMESKLEADQYLTPEDFIKDAKLVFDNCRKYNNESTPYAKSANKLEKYMWQQIKAIPEWSHLEPER
;
A
#
# COMPACT_ATOMS: atom_id res chain seq x y z
N ALA A 1 -2.74 28.38 -2.76
CA ALA A 1 -3.09 28.31 -1.33
C ALA A 1 -4.14 27.25 -1.00
N ILE A 2 -5.28 27.21 -1.69
CA ILE A 2 -6.42 26.30 -1.36
C ILE A 2 -6.02 24.81 -1.25
N GLY A 3 -5.24 24.29 -2.19
CA GLY A 3 -4.78 22.88 -2.15
C GLY A 3 -3.93 22.53 -0.93
N TYR A 4 -3.14 23.48 -0.42
CA TYR A 4 -2.33 23.31 0.79
C TYR A 4 -3.22 23.18 2.03
N PHE A 5 -4.22 24.03 2.19
CA PHE A 5 -5.17 23.98 3.31
C PHE A 5 -6.09 22.76 3.24
N LYS A 6 -6.48 22.31 2.03
CA LYS A 6 -7.24 21.07 1.84
C LYS A 6 -6.50 19.85 2.39
N LYS A 7 -5.17 19.77 2.18
CA LYS A 7 -4.32 18.71 2.75
C LYS A 7 -4.26 18.74 4.29
N GLN A 8 -4.55 19.89 4.91
CA GLN A 8 -4.58 20.06 6.38
C GLN A 8 -5.97 19.90 6.99
N GLY A 9 -6.96 19.44 6.20
CA GLY A 9 -8.32 19.20 6.66
C GLY A 9 -9.24 20.42 6.61
N PHE A 10 -8.85 21.50 5.95
CA PHE A 10 -9.75 22.63 5.71
C PHE A 10 -10.66 22.35 4.51
N THR A 11 -11.92 22.77 4.62
CA THR A 11 -12.93 22.68 3.56
C THR A 11 -13.41 24.07 3.13
N LYS A 12 -13.86 24.21 1.88
CA LYS A 12 -14.56 25.42 1.41
C LYS A 12 -16.02 25.47 1.87
N GLU A 13 -16.56 24.33 2.30
CA GLU A 13 -17.92 24.22 2.79
C GLU A 13 -17.99 24.72 4.23
N ILE A 14 -18.69 25.85 4.43
CA ILE A 14 -18.85 26.46 5.74
C ILE A 14 -20.14 25.92 6.35
N THR A 15 -20.01 24.98 7.27
CA THR A 15 -21.13 24.39 8.01
C THR A 15 -21.48 25.17 9.28
N LEU A 16 -20.59 26.06 9.73
CA LEU A 16 -20.84 26.92 10.89
C LEU A 16 -21.80 28.07 10.53
N ASP A 17 -22.83 28.28 11.35
CA ASP A 17 -23.84 29.35 11.14
C ASP A 17 -23.15 30.71 10.94
N LYS A 18 -23.57 31.42 9.88
CA LYS A 18 -23.07 32.74 9.50
C LYS A 18 -23.03 33.72 10.69
N LYS A 19 -24.01 33.66 11.58
CA LYS A 19 -24.09 34.55 12.77
C LYS A 19 -22.92 34.39 13.74
N VAL A 20 -22.25 33.24 13.73
CA VAL A 20 -21.17 32.91 14.69
C VAL A 20 -19.84 33.54 14.27
N TRP A 21 -19.59 33.70 12.98
CA TRP A 21 -18.28 34.12 12.47
C TRP A 21 -18.32 35.41 11.64
N MET A 22 -19.47 35.79 11.09
CA MET A 22 -19.62 37.01 10.30
C MET A 22 -19.38 38.24 11.18
N GLY A 23 -18.41 39.07 10.79
CA GLY A 23 -17.94 40.23 11.57
C GLY A 23 -16.68 39.99 12.39
N TYR A 24 -16.31 38.72 12.64
CA TYR A 24 -15.06 38.35 13.31
C TYR A 24 -13.95 37.97 12.32
N ILE A 25 -14.33 37.57 11.10
CA ILE A 25 -13.42 37.27 10.01
C ILE A 25 -13.43 38.44 9.03
N LYS A 26 -12.24 38.91 8.64
CA LYS A 26 -12.10 39.93 7.60
C LYS A 26 -12.38 39.30 6.24
N ASP A 27 -13.37 39.85 5.54
CA ASP A 27 -13.65 39.51 4.15
C ASP A 27 -12.78 40.39 3.25
N TYR A 28 -11.91 39.75 2.47
CA TYR A 28 -11.04 40.42 1.51
C TYR A 28 -11.50 40.05 0.11
N GLU A 29 -11.53 41.02 -0.79
CA GLU A 29 -11.84 40.77 -2.19
C GLU A 29 -10.79 39.79 -2.78
N GLY A 30 -11.25 38.65 -3.28
CA GLY A 30 -10.39 37.54 -3.75
C GLY A 30 -9.97 36.51 -2.69
N GLY A 31 -10.35 36.70 -1.42
CA GLY A 31 -10.14 35.73 -0.35
C GLY A 31 -11.13 34.57 -0.41
N THR A 32 -10.66 33.32 -0.23
CA THR A 32 -11.54 32.15 -0.07
C THR A 32 -11.63 31.80 1.40
N ILE A 33 -12.83 31.91 1.99
CA ILE A 33 -13.09 31.44 3.36
C ILE A 33 -13.03 29.91 3.37
N MET A 34 -12.31 29.35 4.35
CA MET A 34 -12.21 27.92 4.54
C MET A 34 -12.44 27.58 6.02
N GLN A 35 -13.19 26.52 6.29
CA GLN A 35 -13.48 26.02 7.63
C GLN A 35 -12.55 24.85 7.98
N CYS A 36 -12.04 24.84 9.22
CA CYS A 36 -11.45 23.67 9.85
C CYS A 36 -12.20 23.40 11.16
N SER A 37 -12.66 22.17 11.35
CA SER A 37 -13.44 21.77 12.52
C SER A 37 -12.52 21.19 13.58
N MET A 38 -12.60 21.74 14.80
CA MET A 38 -11.82 21.27 15.95
C MET A 38 -12.69 20.36 16.83
N LEU A 39 -12.12 19.28 17.34
CA LEU A 39 -12.79 18.33 18.23
C LEU A 39 -12.76 18.88 19.67
N PRO A 40 -13.92 19.20 20.29
CA PRO A 40 -13.96 19.85 21.61
C PRO A 40 -13.29 19.04 22.74
N ARG A 41 -13.19 17.72 22.57
CA ARG A 41 -12.57 16.81 23.55
C ARG A 41 -11.04 16.82 23.49
N ILE A 42 -10.43 17.48 22.50
CA ILE A 42 -8.98 17.54 22.32
C ILE A 42 -8.47 18.88 22.82
N ARG A 43 -7.53 18.85 23.77
CA ARG A 43 -6.81 20.04 24.23
C ARG A 43 -5.58 20.23 23.35
N TYR A 44 -5.77 20.90 22.21
CA TYR A 44 -4.75 21.02 21.16
C TYR A 44 -3.41 21.62 21.62
N LEU A 45 -3.44 22.57 22.56
CA LEU A 45 -2.23 23.18 23.14
C LEU A 45 -1.41 22.21 24.00
N GLU A 46 -2.00 21.11 24.45
CA GLU A 46 -1.35 20.09 25.26
C GLU A 46 -1.23 18.74 24.52
N MET A 47 -1.41 18.74 23.20
CA MET A 47 -1.46 17.53 22.38
C MET A 47 -0.20 16.66 22.55
N GLY A 48 0.99 17.26 22.58
CA GLY A 48 2.23 16.53 22.84
C GLY A 48 2.24 15.79 24.18
N ARG A 49 1.76 16.44 25.25
CA ARG A 49 1.65 15.83 26.58
C ARG A 49 0.58 14.73 26.61
N MET A 50 -0.55 14.94 25.93
CA MET A 50 -1.61 13.95 25.83
C MET A 50 -1.12 12.68 25.12
N LEU A 51 -0.44 12.83 23.97
CA LEU A 51 0.16 11.72 23.23
C LEU A 51 1.20 10.98 24.05
N LEU A 52 2.06 11.70 24.78
CA LEU A 52 3.06 11.07 25.65
C LEU A 52 2.40 10.19 26.72
N LYS A 53 1.37 10.70 27.41
CA LYS A 53 0.63 9.92 28.40
C LYS A 53 -0.09 8.72 27.79
N GLN A 54 -0.68 8.87 26.61
CA GLN A 54 -1.31 7.76 25.89
C GLN A 54 -0.29 6.69 25.54
N LYS A 55 0.88 7.08 25.02
CA LYS A 55 1.99 6.18 24.72
C LYS A 55 2.47 5.44 25.97
N GLU A 56 2.66 6.14 27.08
CA GLU A 56 3.04 5.54 28.35
C GLU A 56 2.01 4.51 28.84
N CYS A 57 0.71 4.81 28.72
CA CYS A 57 -0.36 3.90 29.09
C CYS A 57 -0.34 2.62 28.23
N VAL A 58 -0.21 2.77 26.91
CA VAL A 58 -0.08 1.63 25.98
C VAL A 58 1.15 0.81 26.31
N GLN A 59 2.30 1.45 26.52
CA GLN A 59 3.53 0.76 26.90
C GLN A 59 3.39 0.03 28.24
N ALA A 60 2.76 0.63 29.25
CA ALA A 60 2.53 -0.03 30.54
C ALA A 60 1.65 -1.28 30.39
N LYS A 61 0.61 -1.23 29.55
CA LYS A 61 -0.20 -2.40 29.23
C LYS A 61 0.60 -3.48 28.50
N ILE A 62 1.43 -3.11 27.52
CA ILE A 62 2.32 -4.07 26.83
C ILE A 62 3.27 -4.73 27.82
N ARG A 63 3.89 -3.95 28.72
CA ARG A 63 4.84 -4.47 29.73
C ARG A 63 4.21 -5.45 30.71
N ALA A 64 2.90 -5.37 30.96
CA ALA A 64 2.19 -6.30 31.82
C ALA A 64 2.08 -7.72 31.23
N TYR A 65 2.13 -7.84 29.90
CA TYR A 65 2.00 -9.12 29.19
C TYR A 65 3.26 -9.54 28.43
N SER A 66 4.17 -8.60 28.17
CA SER A 66 5.34 -8.81 27.33
C SER A 66 6.63 -8.33 27.98
N LYS A 67 7.67 -9.14 27.83
CA LYS A 67 9.05 -8.85 28.23
C LYS A 67 9.89 -8.21 27.10
N SER A 68 9.29 -7.83 25.97
CA SER A 68 10.01 -7.25 24.81
C SER A 68 10.80 -5.98 25.13
N HIS A 69 10.48 -5.30 26.23
CA HIS A 69 11.15 -4.08 26.68
C HIS A 69 12.45 -4.35 27.45
N ASN A 70 12.75 -5.61 27.78
CA ASN A 70 14.00 -5.98 28.44
C ASN A 70 15.13 -5.99 27.42
N ILE A 71 16.07 -5.06 27.57
CA ILE A 71 17.26 -4.99 26.73
C ILE A 71 18.36 -5.80 27.42
N HIS A 72 18.88 -6.81 26.72
CA HIS A 72 20.00 -7.63 27.19
C HIS A 72 21.30 -7.12 26.56
N ALA A 73 22.37 -7.02 27.37
CA ALA A 73 23.69 -6.67 26.87
C ALA A 73 24.23 -7.76 25.94
N PRO A 74 25.08 -7.41 24.96
CA PRO A 74 25.73 -8.40 24.10
C PRO A 74 26.60 -9.38 24.92
N PRO A 75 26.79 -10.62 24.44
CA PRO A 75 27.70 -11.59 25.04
C PRO A 75 29.10 -11.01 25.28
N LYS A 76 29.73 -11.40 26.39
CA LYS A 76 31.04 -10.85 26.79
C LYS A 76 32.15 -11.27 25.82
N GLU A 77 31.96 -12.43 25.19
CA GLU A 77 32.81 -13.07 24.20
C GLU A 77 32.97 -12.19 22.95
N TRP A 78 31.97 -11.34 22.66
CA TRP A 78 31.99 -10.45 21.50
C TRP A 78 32.79 -9.16 21.69
N LYS A 79 33.38 -8.93 22.87
CA LYS A 79 34.20 -7.72 23.12
C LYS A 79 35.39 -7.57 22.18
N ASN A 80 35.98 -8.69 21.74
CA ASN A 80 37.19 -8.72 20.90
C ASN A 80 36.93 -9.17 19.46
N GLY A 81 35.66 -9.24 19.05
CA GLY A 81 35.25 -9.73 17.73
C GLY A 81 34.08 -10.69 17.82
N ILE A 82 33.34 -10.82 16.71
CA ILE A 82 32.17 -11.71 16.63
C ILE A 82 32.67 -13.14 16.53
N THR A 83 32.24 -13.97 17.49
CA THR A 83 32.50 -15.40 17.54
C THR A 83 31.18 -16.15 17.56
N GLU A 84 31.17 -17.37 17.02
CA GLU A 84 29.98 -18.21 17.02
C GLU A 84 29.65 -18.62 18.47
N ILE A 85 28.38 -18.46 18.84
CA ILE A 85 27.86 -18.81 20.16
C ILE A 85 26.59 -19.63 19.94
N ASN A 86 26.43 -20.70 20.70
CA ASN A 86 25.19 -21.44 20.72
C ASN A 86 24.07 -20.55 21.32
N PRO A 87 23.01 -20.23 20.57
CA PRO A 87 21.95 -19.34 21.06
C PRO A 87 21.29 -19.82 22.36
N LEU A 88 21.23 -21.13 22.60
CA LEU A 88 20.63 -21.71 23.81
C LEU A 88 21.48 -21.49 25.07
N ASP A 89 22.76 -21.11 24.95
CA ASP A 89 23.61 -20.77 26.08
C ASP A 89 23.32 -19.36 26.62
N ILE A 90 22.64 -18.52 25.83
CA ILE A 90 22.22 -17.18 26.23
C ILE A 90 20.92 -17.30 27.05
N PRO A 91 20.92 -16.98 28.37
CA PRO A 91 19.76 -17.22 29.23
C PRO A 91 18.48 -16.50 28.75
N ALA A 92 18.64 -15.33 28.13
CA ALA A 92 17.53 -14.55 27.59
C ALA A 92 16.87 -15.22 26.37
N ILE A 93 17.66 -15.81 25.46
CA ILE A 93 17.17 -16.54 24.29
C ILE A 93 16.49 -17.84 24.73
N ARG A 94 17.10 -18.56 25.68
CA ARG A 94 16.46 -19.76 26.26
C ARG A 94 15.12 -19.43 26.91
N ALA A 95 15.05 -18.34 27.67
CA ALA A 95 13.83 -17.91 28.37
C ALA A 95 12.74 -17.37 27.44
N SER A 96 13.06 -17.00 26.19
CA SER A 96 12.05 -16.57 25.20
C SER A 96 11.32 -17.74 24.55
N GLY A 97 11.80 -18.97 24.74
CA GLY A 97 11.28 -20.16 24.05
C GLY A 97 11.75 -20.28 22.60
N TRP A 98 12.85 -19.59 22.24
CA TRP A 98 13.45 -19.67 20.91
C TRP A 98 13.86 -21.12 20.57
N SER A 99 13.66 -21.50 19.31
CA SER A 99 14.17 -22.73 18.73
C SER A 99 14.82 -22.47 17.38
N PRO A 100 15.72 -23.36 16.91
CA PRO A 100 16.28 -23.28 15.56
C PRO A 100 15.19 -23.22 14.47
N ASP A 101 14.13 -24.02 14.61
CA ASP A 101 13.01 -24.04 13.64
C ASP A 101 12.27 -22.69 13.58
N MET A 102 12.08 -22.01 14.72
CA MET A 102 11.49 -20.67 14.75
C MET A 102 12.40 -19.65 14.06
N ASP A 103 13.71 -19.80 14.19
CA ASP A 103 14.70 -18.92 13.57
C ASP A 103 14.73 -19.11 12.05
N GLU A 104 14.71 -20.35 11.58
CA GLU A 104 14.62 -20.69 10.17
C GLU A 104 13.34 -20.13 9.55
N LEU A 105 12.19 -20.31 10.21
CA LEU A 105 10.92 -19.73 9.79
C LEU A 105 10.98 -18.19 9.78
N ALA A 106 11.61 -17.57 10.78
CA ALA A 106 11.73 -16.11 10.86
C ALA A 106 12.62 -15.53 9.76
N ARG A 107 13.60 -16.30 9.27
CA ARG A 107 14.51 -15.94 8.17
C ARG A 107 13.90 -16.18 6.78
N GLN A 108 12.75 -16.86 6.69
CA GLN A 108 12.08 -17.01 5.40
C GLN A 108 11.79 -15.61 4.81
N PRO A 109 12.01 -15.43 3.49
CA PRO A 109 11.64 -14.20 2.82
C PRO A 109 10.19 -13.88 3.13
N ARG A 110 9.95 -12.71 3.72
CA ARG A 110 8.59 -12.21 3.90
C ARG A 110 8.29 -11.33 2.73
N HIS A 111 7.14 -11.58 2.10
CA HIS A 111 6.68 -10.71 1.05
C HIS A 111 6.55 -9.26 1.52
N GLY A 112 6.65 -8.34 0.57
CA GLY A 112 6.54 -6.91 0.82
C GLY A 112 5.21 -6.51 1.50
N PRO A 113 5.15 -5.31 2.12
CA PRO A 113 3.97 -4.86 2.87
C PRO A 113 2.69 -4.80 2.02
N ASN A 114 2.81 -4.63 0.70
CA ASN A 114 1.70 -4.53 -0.24
C ASN A 114 1.28 -5.89 -0.85
N TYR A 115 2.03 -6.97 -0.60
CA TYR A 115 1.85 -8.25 -1.28
C TYR A 115 0.42 -8.76 -1.21
N ASN A 116 -0.18 -8.77 -0.01
CA ASN A 116 -1.54 -9.29 0.15
C ASN A 116 -2.57 -8.44 -0.60
N GLN A 117 -2.47 -7.11 -0.56
CA GLN A 117 -3.36 -6.24 -1.34
C GLN A 117 -3.18 -6.44 -2.85
N LEU A 118 -1.94 -6.61 -3.33
CA LEU A 118 -1.66 -6.88 -4.74
C LEU A 118 -2.19 -8.26 -5.16
N LEU A 119 -2.05 -9.27 -4.30
CA LEU A 119 -2.58 -10.61 -4.53
C LEU A 119 -4.10 -10.60 -4.61
N HIS A 120 -4.77 -9.84 -3.71
CA HIS A 120 -6.22 -9.67 -3.79
C HIS A 120 -6.64 -8.97 -5.08
N LEU A 121 -5.97 -7.87 -5.44
CA LEU A 121 -6.25 -7.15 -6.68
C LEU A 121 -6.06 -8.05 -7.91
N LEU A 122 -4.96 -8.81 -7.96
CA LEU A 122 -4.69 -9.75 -9.07
C LEU A 122 -5.76 -10.82 -9.18
N ASN A 123 -6.18 -11.41 -8.05
CA ASN A 123 -7.27 -12.38 -8.01
C ASN A 123 -8.59 -11.78 -8.51
N ASP A 124 -8.91 -10.54 -8.11
CA ASP A 124 -10.11 -9.84 -8.60
C ASP A 124 -10.05 -9.63 -10.12
N LEU A 125 -8.87 -9.29 -10.66
CA LEU A 125 -8.67 -9.13 -12.09
C LEU A 125 -8.82 -10.48 -12.84
N GLN A 126 -8.17 -11.54 -12.36
CA GLN A 126 -8.24 -12.87 -12.98
C GLN A 126 -9.66 -13.46 -12.98
N ASN A 127 -10.45 -13.19 -11.94
CA ASN A 127 -11.83 -13.70 -11.82
C ASN A 127 -12.89 -12.83 -12.52
N HIS A 128 -12.51 -11.69 -13.08
CA HIS A 128 -13.46 -10.82 -13.79
C HIS A 128 -13.86 -11.41 -15.15
N ASN A 129 -15.14 -11.31 -15.52
CA ASN A 129 -15.69 -11.89 -16.78
C ASN A 129 -15.00 -11.40 -18.07
N SER A 130 -14.32 -10.25 -18.03
CA SER A 130 -13.54 -9.71 -19.16
C SER A 130 -12.07 -10.15 -19.18
N ALA A 131 -11.62 -11.00 -18.26
CA ALA A 131 -10.21 -11.37 -18.10
C ALA A 131 -9.75 -12.47 -19.04
N TRP A 132 -10.68 -13.22 -19.64
CA TRP A 132 -10.41 -14.40 -20.45
C TRP A 132 -9.28 -14.26 -21.51
N PRO A 133 -9.06 -13.11 -22.20
CA PRO A 133 -7.95 -13.01 -23.16
C PRO A 133 -6.58 -12.74 -22.53
N PHE A 134 -6.55 -12.43 -21.23
CA PHE A 134 -5.38 -11.92 -20.52
C PHE A 134 -4.86 -12.89 -19.46
N LEU A 135 -5.50 -14.04 -19.30
CA LEU A 135 -5.15 -15.00 -18.24
C LEU A 135 -3.75 -15.61 -18.44
N VAL A 136 -3.36 -15.82 -19.69
CA VAL A 136 -2.09 -16.49 -20.06
C VAL A 136 -1.42 -15.75 -21.23
N PRO A 137 -0.12 -15.97 -21.49
CA PRO A 137 0.57 -15.36 -22.62
C PRO A 137 -0.09 -15.71 -23.96
N VAL A 138 -0.08 -14.78 -24.91
CA VAL A 138 -0.56 -15.03 -26.28
C VAL A 138 0.33 -16.09 -26.94
N ASN A 139 -0.25 -17.20 -27.36
CA ASN A 139 0.50 -18.27 -28.00
C ASN A 139 0.96 -17.84 -29.41
N ARG A 140 2.26 -17.95 -29.68
CA ARG A 140 2.85 -17.64 -31.00
C ARG A 140 2.30 -18.53 -32.12
N ASP A 141 1.98 -19.78 -31.82
CA ASP A 141 1.48 -20.72 -32.83
C ASP A 141 0.06 -20.36 -33.27
N ASP A 142 -0.73 -19.75 -32.37
CA ASP A 142 -2.09 -19.30 -32.66
C ASP A 142 -2.10 -17.91 -33.32
N VAL A 143 -1.11 -17.06 -33.00
CA VAL A 143 -0.99 -15.68 -33.48
C VAL A 143 0.46 -15.39 -33.92
N ALA A 144 0.77 -15.76 -35.15
CA ALA A 144 2.15 -15.81 -35.68
C ALA A 144 2.90 -14.47 -35.63
N ASP A 145 2.23 -13.35 -35.93
CA ASP A 145 2.83 -12.02 -36.03
C ASP A 145 2.79 -11.22 -34.70
N TYR A 146 2.23 -11.79 -33.63
CA TYR A 146 1.99 -11.06 -32.38
C TYR A 146 3.28 -10.46 -31.80
N TYR A 147 4.33 -11.27 -31.72
CA TYR A 147 5.63 -10.86 -31.16
C TYR A 147 6.47 -10.00 -32.12
N ASP A 148 6.06 -9.89 -33.39
CA ASP A 148 6.64 -8.92 -34.32
C ASP A 148 6.08 -7.52 -34.07
N VAL A 149 4.84 -7.42 -33.59
CA VAL A 149 4.16 -6.15 -33.28
C VAL A 149 4.35 -5.74 -31.81
N ILE A 150 4.22 -6.69 -30.89
CA ILE A 150 4.29 -6.48 -29.43
C ILE A 150 5.66 -6.90 -28.92
N LYS A 151 6.41 -5.92 -28.40
CA LYS A 151 7.82 -6.09 -27.99
C LYS A 151 7.99 -6.44 -26.51
N GLU A 152 7.06 -5.99 -25.68
CA GLU A 152 7.05 -6.26 -24.24
C GLU A 152 5.71 -6.93 -23.92
N PRO A 153 5.55 -8.25 -24.18
CA PRO A 153 4.32 -8.97 -23.89
C PRO A 153 4.08 -9.04 -22.37
N MET A 154 2.81 -9.04 -21.95
CA MET A 154 2.41 -9.19 -20.54
C MET A 154 1.03 -9.83 -20.46
N ASP A 155 0.78 -10.56 -19.38
CA ASP A 155 -0.47 -11.25 -19.07
C ASP A 155 -0.59 -11.47 -17.55
N LEU A 156 -1.77 -11.87 -17.07
CA LEU A 156 -2.05 -12.00 -15.64
C LEU A 156 -1.31 -13.17 -14.98
N SER A 157 -0.99 -14.26 -15.68
CA SER A 157 -0.18 -15.35 -15.11
C SER A 157 1.30 -14.99 -14.99
N THR A 158 1.83 -14.21 -15.94
CA THR A 158 3.16 -13.61 -15.82
C THR A 158 3.20 -12.65 -14.65
N MET A 159 2.18 -11.80 -14.48
CA MET A 159 2.08 -10.92 -13.30
C MET A 159 2.00 -11.70 -11.98
N GLU A 160 1.27 -12.82 -11.94
CA GLU A 160 1.23 -13.71 -10.77
C GLU A 160 2.63 -14.21 -10.39
N SER A 161 3.36 -14.74 -11.38
CA SER A 161 4.74 -15.21 -11.18
C SER A 161 5.67 -14.10 -10.67
N LYS A 162 5.50 -12.87 -11.18
CA LYS A 162 6.27 -11.70 -10.74
C LYS A 162 5.92 -11.27 -9.32
N LEU A 163 4.66 -11.36 -8.93
CA LEU A 163 4.19 -11.05 -7.59
C LEU A 163 4.75 -12.05 -6.56
N GLU A 164 4.65 -13.35 -6.84
CA GLU A 164 5.20 -14.41 -5.98
C GLU A 164 6.72 -14.29 -5.79
N ALA A 165 7.42 -13.82 -6.81
CA ALA A 165 8.86 -13.57 -6.78
C ALA A 165 9.24 -12.20 -6.19
N ASP A 166 8.31 -11.49 -5.54
CA ASP A 166 8.52 -10.16 -4.92
C ASP A 166 9.09 -9.10 -5.87
N GLN A 167 8.75 -9.17 -7.17
CA GLN A 167 9.25 -8.23 -8.18
C GLN A 167 8.45 -6.92 -8.25
N TYR A 168 7.35 -6.82 -7.50
CA TYR A 168 6.56 -5.59 -7.35
C TYR A 168 6.87 -4.94 -6.00
N LEU A 169 7.85 -4.03 -5.99
CA LEU A 169 8.24 -3.32 -4.77
C LEU A 169 7.19 -2.28 -4.37
N THR A 170 6.52 -1.71 -5.37
CA THR A 170 5.45 -0.73 -5.18
C THR A 170 4.17 -1.12 -5.96
N PRO A 171 2.99 -0.61 -5.56
CA PRO A 171 1.77 -0.79 -6.35
C PRO A 171 1.89 -0.23 -7.77
N GLU A 172 2.70 0.81 -7.97
CA GLU A 172 2.96 1.40 -9.27
C GLU A 172 3.66 0.44 -10.23
N ASP A 173 4.57 -0.42 -9.72
CA ASP A 173 5.23 -1.45 -10.52
C ASP A 173 4.19 -2.46 -11.07
N PHE A 174 3.24 -2.88 -10.22
CA PHE A 174 2.14 -3.77 -10.61
C PHE A 174 1.21 -3.09 -11.62
N ILE A 175 0.82 -1.84 -11.36
CA ILE A 175 -0.06 -1.06 -12.24
C ILE A 175 0.58 -0.88 -13.61
N LYS A 176 1.90 -0.69 -13.69
CA LYS A 176 2.62 -0.57 -14.96
C LYS A 176 2.45 -1.82 -15.83
N ASP A 177 2.62 -3.00 -15.26
CA ASP A 177 2.42 -4.26 -15.99
C ASP A 177 0.95 -4.50 -16.34
N ALA A 178 0.02 -4.21 -15.41
CA ALA A 178 -1.41 -4.32 -15.68
C ALA A 178 -1.83 -3.44 -16.87
N LYS A 179 -1.35 -2.20 -16.92
CA LYS A 179 -1.57 -1.30 -18.06
C LYS A 179 -0.94 -1.83 -19.33
N LEU A 180 0.26 -2.41 -19.25
CA LEU A 180 0.93 -3.01 -20.42
C LEU A 180 0.09 -4.12 -21.05
N VAL A 181 -0.61 -4.95 -20.25
CA VAL A 181 -1.59 -5.94 -20.76
C VAL A 181 -2.64 -5.26 -21.65
N PHE A 182 -3.26 -4.18 -21.14
CA PHE A 182 -4.35 -3.48 -21.83
C PHE A 182 -3.86 -2.69 -23.05
N ASP A 183 -2.72 -2.02 -22.93
CA ASP A 183 -2.11 -1.23 -23.99
C ASP A 183 -1.63 -2.10 -25.14
N ASN A 184 -1.00 -3.25 -24.85
CA ASN A 184 -0.64 -4.23 -25.87
C ASN A 184 -1.87 -4.78 -26.58
N CYS A 185 -2.94 -5.08 -25.84
CA CYS A 185 -4.19 -5.53 -26.43
C CYS A 185 -4.76 -4.48 -27.41
N ARG A 186 -4.81 -3.20 -27.03
CA ARG A 186 -5.30 -2.12 -27.91
C ARG A 186 -4.36 -1.80 -29.07
N LYS A 187 -3.05 -1.99 -28.89
CA LYS A 187 -2.06 -1.81 -29.95
C LYS A 187 -2.21 -2.87 -31.04
N TYR A 188 -2.43 -4.11 -30.66
CA TYR A 188 -2.55 -5.22 -31.61
C TYR A 188 -3.96 -5.35 -32.21
N ASN A 189 -5.01 -5.09 -31.40
CA ASN A 189 -6.40 -5.33 -31.81
C ASN A 189 -7.15 -4.03 -32.11
N ASN A 190 -7.97 -4.04 -33.16
CA ASN A 190 -8.87 -2.92 -33.46
C ASN A 190 -9.89 -2.68 -32.32
N GLU A 191 -10.24 -1.42 -32.05
CA GLU A 191 -11.15 -1.02 -30.96
C GLU A 191 -12.54 -1.67 -31.00
N SER A 192 -13.02 -2.06 -32.18
CA SER A 192 -14.32 -2.72 -32.36
C SER A 192 -14.33 -4.18 -31.88
N THR A 193 -13.16 -4.80 -31.71
CA THR A 193 -13.00 -6.21 -31.35
C THR A 193 -13.47 -6.52 -29.92
N PRO A 194 -13.88 -7.77 -29.63
CA PRO A 194 -14.17 -8.20 -28.26
C PRO A 194 -12.96 -8.08 -27.33
N TYR A 195 -11.74 -8.21 -27.85
CA TYR A 195 -10.49 -8.08 -27.10
C TYR A 195 -10.29 -6.65 -26.57
N ALA A 196 -10.33 -5.64 -27.46
CA ALA A 196 -10.18 -4.25 -27.06
C ALA A 196 -11.29 -3.79 -26.09
N LYS A 197 -12.54 -4.25 -26.31
CA LYS A 197 -13.65 -4.02 -25.38
C LYS A 197 -13.41 -4.67 -24.00
N SER A 198 -12.81 -5.85 -23.97
CA SER A 198 -12.47 -6.56 -22.73
C SER A 198 -11.36 -5.84 -21.97
N ALA A 199 -10.32 -5.37 -22.66
CA ALA A 199 -9.25 -4.55 -22.07
C ALA A 199 -9.81 -3.28 -21.41
N ASN A 200 -10.66 -2.53 -22.11
CA ASN A 200 -11.26 -1.30 -21.56
C ASN A 200 -12.15 -1.57 -20.34
N LYS A 201 -12.89 -2.69 -20.33
CA LYS A 201 -13.72 -3.07 -19.17
C LYS A 201 -12.86 -3.47 -17.97
N LEU A 202 -11.83 -4.29 -18.20
CA LEU A 202 -10.98 -4.79 -17.13
C LEU A 202 -10.10 -3.68 -16.54
N GLU A 203 -9.55 -2.80 -17.38
CA GLU A 203 -8.81 -1.62 -16.91
C GLU A 203 -9.68 -0.68 -16.07
N LYS A 204 -10.92 -0.43 -16.49
CA LYS A 204 -11.87 0.35 -15.71
C LYS A 204 -12.15 -0.30 -14.36
N TYR A 205 -12.31 -1.62 -14.33
CA TYR A 205 -12.54 -2.37 -13.10
C TYR A 205 -11.31 -2.32 -12.16
N MET A 206 -10.10 -2.47 -12.71
CA MET A 206 -8.84 -2.30 -11.97
C MET A 206 -8.79 -0.95 -11.25
N TRP A 207 -9.07 0.16 -11.95
CA TRP A 207 -9.06 1.49 -11.36
C TRP A 207 -10.14 1.67 -10.28
N GLN A 208 -11.30 1.03 -10.43
CA GLN A 208 -12.33 1.01 -9.38
C GLN A 208 -11.84 0.30 -8.10
N GLN A 209 -11.15 -0.83 -8.24
CA GLN A 209 -10.58 -1.55 -7.09
C GLN A 209 -9.46 -0.75 -6.43
N ILE A 210 -8.52 -0.18 -7.21
CA ILE A 210 -7.43 0.65 -6.70
C ILE A 210 -7.97 1.85 -5.90
N LYS A 211 -9.01 2.52 -6.42
CA LYS A 211 -9.65 3.65 -5.75
C LYS A 211 -10.33 3.29 -4.44
N ALA A 212 -10.83 2.06 -4.31
CA ALA A 212 -11.44 1.57 -3.09
C ALA A 212 -10.41 1.31 -1.98
N ILE A 213 -9.13 1.19 -2.31
CA ILE A 213 -8.02 1.04 -1.36
C ILE A 213 -7.56 2.44 -0.93
N PRO A 214 -7.81 2.88 0.33
CA PRO A 214 -7.52 4.25 0.76
C PRO A 214 -6.07 4.68 0.52
N GLU A 215 -5.12 3.78 0.76
CA GLU A 215 -3.69 3.98 0.59
C GLU A 215 -3.31 4.25 -0.87
N TRP A 216 -4.05 3.69 -1.83
CA TRP A 216 -3.74 3.75 -3.27
C TRP A 216 -4.69 4.63 -4.06
N SER A 217 -5.67 5.25 -3.39
CA SER A 217 -6.68 6.11 -4.02
C SER A 217 -6.13 7.30 -4.83
N HIS A 218 -4.88 7.67 -4.59
CA HIS A 218 -4.17 8.75 -5.28
C HIS A 218 -3.38 8.29 -6.53
N LEU A 219 -3.34 6.98 -6.80
CA LEU A 219 -2.61 6.41 -7.95
C LEU A 219 -3.39 6.48 -9.26
N GLU A 220 -4.70 6.72 -9.21
CA GLU A 220 -5.54 6.94 -10.41
C GLU A 220 -5.07 8.22 -11.13
N PRO A 221 -4.70 8.16 -12.41
CA PRO A 221 -4.32 9.36 -13.17
C PRO A 221 -5.47 10.37 -13.22
N GLU A 222 -5.18 11.66 -13.01
CA GLU A 222 -6.16 12.72 -13.26
C GLU A 222 -6.56 12.70 -14.74
N ARG A 223 -7.88 12.70 -15.00
CA ARG A 223 -8.45 12.76 -16.36
C ARG A 223 -8.44 14.16 -16.93
#